data_AF-A0A7C6YE99-F1
#
_entry.id   AF-A0A7C6YE99-F1
#
_cell.length_a   1.000
_cell.length_b   1.000
_cell.length_c   1.000
_cell.angle_alpha   90.00
_cell.angle_beta   90.00
_cell.angle_gamma   90.00
#
_symmetry.space_group_name_H-M   'P 1'
#
loop_
_entity.id
_entity.type
_entity.pdbx_description
1 polymer ?
#
loop_
_entity_poly.entity_id
_entity_poly.type
_entity_poly.pdbx_seq_one_letter_code
_entity_poly.pdbx_strand_id
1 'polypeptide(L)'
;MEDALPAGAGAGADATGTTAVHLEGLHDLGTGLGTLADQLGAALQAVDTLPIDAVSPVLGPVGADFLSALLDATARHREVLTDLTRVTGAAADLVSASGRLFEDTDAATATGLPSTTRATEV
;
A
#
# COMPACT_ATOMS: atom_id res chain seq x y z
N MET A 1 41.81 6.87 -36.82
CA MET A 1 40.55 6.64 -37.55
C MET A 1 40.51 5.16 -37.89
N GLU A 2 40.41 4.21 -36.97
CA GLU A 2 39.62 4.16 -35.74
C GLU A 2 38.16 4.55 -36.01
N ASP A 3 37.42 3.58 -36.53
CA ASP A 3 36.03 3.38 -36.15
C ASP A 3 35.79 1.85 -36.07
N ALA A 4 36.03 1.33 -34.87
CA ALA A 4 35.72 -0.03 -34.50
C ALA A 4 34.23 -0.09 -34.17
N LEU A 5 33.43 -0.61 -35.10
CA LEU A 5 32.05 -1.01 -34.85
C LEU A 5 32.04 -2.10 -33.77
N PRO A 6 31.44 -1.89 -32.58
CA PRO A 6 31.37 -2.94 -31.59
C PRO A 6 30.37 -4.02 -32.03
N ALA A 7 30.90 -5.22 -32.19
CA ALA A 7 30.15 -6.46 -32.09
C ALA A 7 29.55 -6.58 -30.67
N GLY A 8 28.27 -6.26 -30.51
CA GLY A 8 27.43 -6.84 -29.46
C GLY A 8 26.60 -7.94 -30.12
N ALA A 9 27.06 -9.19 -30.20
CA ALA A 9 27.03 -10.17 -29.13
C ALA A 9 25.63 -10.29 -28.49
N GLY A 10 24.86 -11.26 -29.00
CA GLY A 10 23.91 -12.02 -28.20
C GLY A 10 22.49 -11.48 -28.09
N ALA A 11 21.70 -11.62 -29.15
CA ALA A 11 20.30 -11.99 -28.98
C ALA A 11 20.26 -13.38 -28.32
N GLY A 12 19.93 -13.45 -27.03
CA GLY A 12 19.89 -14.71 -26.31
C GLY A 12 19.89 -14.61 -24.79
N ALA A 13 18.86 -13.98 -24.22
CA ALA A 13 18.16 -14.43 -23.02
C ALA A 13 17.06 -13.42 -22.67
N ASP A 14 15.99 -13.43 -23.48
CA ASP A 14 14.66 -13.17 -22.94
C ASP A 14 14.33 -14.31 -21.96
N ALA A 15 14.98 -14.28 -20.80
CA ALA A 15 14.58 -15.06 -19.63
C ALA A 15 13.37 -14.35 -19.03
N THR A 16 12.25 -14.52 -19.70
CA THR A 16 10.92 -14.69 -19.14
C THR A 16 10.97 -14.96 -17.62
N GLY A 17 10.60 -13.95 -16.82
CA GLY A 17 10.13 -14.13 -15.45
C GLY A 17 11.13 -13.84 -14.32
N THR A 18 11.58 -12.59 -14.16
CA THR A 18 11.81 -12.03 -12.81
C THR A 18 11.51 -10.54 -12.85
N THR A 19 10.29 -10.17 -12.49
CA THR A 19 10.02 -8.79 -12.07
C THR A 19 10.93 -8.54 -10.88
N ALA A 20 12.00 -7.76 -11.04
CA ALA A 20 12.82 -7.33 -9.91
C ALA A 20 11.89 -6.56 -8.97
N VAL A 21 11.44 -7.24 -7.90
CA VAL A 21 10.46 -6.68 -6.98
C VAL A 21 11.17 -5.63 -6.16
N HIS A 22 10.71 -4.38 -6.25
CA HIS A 22 11.24 -3.30 -5.44
C HIS A 22 10.65 -3.40 -4.02
N LEU A 23 11.28 -4.21 -3.18
CA LEU A 23 10.85 -4.48 -1.80
C LEU A 23 10.60 -3.21 -1.00
N GLU A 24 11.52 -2.24 -1.09
CA GLU A 24 11.37 -0.93 -0.45
C GLU A 24 10.09 -0.22 -0.93
N GLY A 25 9.84 -0.22 -2.25
CA GLY A 25 8.63 0.36 -2.82
C GLY A 25 7.33 -0.34 -2.38
N LEU A 26 7.36 -1.66 -2.16
CA LEU A 26 6.23 -2.38 -1.57
C LEU A 26 6.02 -2.00 -0.10
N HIS A 27 7.08 -1.91 0.68
CA HIS A 27 6.99 -1.50 2.09
C HIS A 27 6.49 -0.07 2.24
N ASP A 28 6.99 0.86 1.42
CA ASP A 28 6.53 2.25 1.37
C ASP A 28 5.04 2.33 1.01
N LEU A 29 4.62 1.57 -0.01
CA LEU A 29 3.22 1.51 -0.41
C LEU A 29 2.32 0.95 0.69
N GLY A 30 2.71 -0.16 1.31
CA GLY A 30 1.97 -0.75 2.43
C GLY A 30 1.83 0.21 3.60
N THR A 31 2.93 0.88 3.97
CA THR A 31 2.94 1.89 5.04
C THR A 31 2.05 3.09 4.70
N GLY A 32 2.11 3.57 3.45
CA GLY A 32 1.28 4.67 2.97
C GLY A 32 -0.21 4.35 2.98
N LEU A 33 -0.59 3.14 2.53
CA LEU A 33 -1.97 2.66 2.55
C LEU A 33 -2.49 2.47 3.98
N GLY A 34 -1.67 1.91 4.88
CA GLY A 34 -2.01 1.79 6.30
C GLY A 34 -2.26 3.15 6.95
N THR A 35 -1.36 4.12 6.72
CA THR A 35 -1.50 5.49 7.24
C THR A 35 -2.77 6.16 6.73
N LEU A 36 -3.10 5.98 5.45
CA LEU A 36 -4.34 6.51 4.87
C LEU A 36 -5.58 5.89 5.51
N ALA A 37 -5.57 4.56 5.72
CA ALA A 37 -6.67 3.86 6.37
C ALA A 37 -6.88 4.36 7.82
N ASP A 38 -5.80 4.54 8.59
CA ASP A 38 -5.88 5.05 9.95
C ASP A 38 -6.44 6.48 10.00
N GLN A 39 -5.98 7.36 9.10
CA GLN A 39 -6.47 8.73 9.01
C GLN A 39 -7.96 8.79 8.63
N LEU A 40 -8.38 7.97 7.66
CA LEU A 40 -9.77 7.91 7.24
C LEU A 40 -10.67 7.34 8.34
N GLY A 41 -10.23 6.29 9.03
CA GLY A 41 -10.93 5.72 10.17
C GLY A 41 -11.10 6.72 11.32
N ALA A 42 -10.03 7.45 11.67
CA ALA A 42 -10.08 8.48 12.71
C ALA A 42 -11.03 9.63 12.34
N ALA A 43 -11.03 10.06 11.08
CA ALA A 43 -11.93 11.10 10.59
C ALA A 43 -13.41 10.67 10.66
N LEU A 44 -13.71 9.42 10.26
CA LEU A 44 -15.07 8.87 10.35
C LEU A 44 -15.53 8.76 11.81
N GLN A 45 -14.66 8.29 12.71
CA GLN A 45 -14.97 8.21 14.13
C GLN A 45 -15.22 9.59 14.76
N ALA A 46 -14.50 10.63 14.34
CA ALA A 46 -14.73 12.00 14.79
C ALA A 46 -16.12 12.53 14.36
N VAL A 47 -16.58 12.16 13.16
CA VAL A 47 -17.92 12.52 12.68
C VAL A 47 -19.00 11.75 13.45
N ASP A 48 -18.78 10.46 13.73
CA ASP A 48 -19.75 9.62 14.46
C ASP A 48 -19.90 10.01 15.94
N THR A 49 -18.86 10.62 16.53
CA THR A 49 -18.85 11.06 17.93
C THR A 49 -19.30 12.50 18.13
N LEU A 50 -19.74 13.19 17.07
CA LEU A 50 -20.17 14.58 17.16
C LEU A 50 -21.38 14.71 18.11
N PRO A 51 -21.28 15.46 19.23
CA PRO A 51 -22.36 15.55 20.21
C PRO A 51 -23.40 16.57 19.74
N ILE A 52 -24.29 16.17 18.82
CA ILE A 52 -25.32 17.04 18.21
C ILE A 52 -26.13 17.79 19.25
N ASP A 53 -26.48 17.12 20.34
CA ASP A 53 -27.23 17.71 21.46
C ASP A 53 -26.46 18.85 22.16
N ALA A 54 -25.12 18.77 22.18
CA ALA A 54 -24.28 19.83 22.75
C ALA A 54 -24.08 21.01 21.80
N VAL A 55 -24.22 20.82 20.48
CA VAL A 55 -24.10 21.89 19.47
C VAL A 55 -25.46 22.55 19.16
N SER A 56 -26.56 21.86 19.45
CA SER A 56 -27.94 22.32 19.21
C SER A 56 -28.27 23.71 19.79
N PRO A 57 -27.83 24.09 21.02
CA PRO A 57 -28.08 25.43 21.55
C PRO A 57 -27.40 26.56 20.77
N VAL A 58 -26.27 26.26 20.10
CA VAL A 58 -25.50 27.22 19.31
C VAL A 58 -26.10 27.37 17.90
N LEU A 59 -26.59 26.27 17.33
CA LEU A 59 -27.18 26.22 16.00
C LEU A 59 -28.66 26.66 15.97
N GLY A 60 -29.33 26.63 17.13
CA GLY A 60 -30.77 26.79 17.22
C GLY A 60 -31.54 25.57 16.65
N PRO A 61 -32.87 25.52 16.82
CA PRO A 61 -33.68 24.35 16.46
C PRO A 61 -33.61 23.98 14.97
N VAL A 62 -33.67 24.98 14.08
CA VAL A 62 -33.59 24.74 12.62
C VAL A 62 -32.20 24.26 12.20
N GLY A 63 -31.14 24.78 12.83
CA GLY A 63 -29.77 24.36 12.53
C GLY A 63 -29.47 22.95 13.04
N ALA A 64 -30.04 22.56 14.19
CA ALA A 64 -29.96 21.21 14.72
C ALA A 64 -30.68 20.19 13.83
N ASP A 65 -31.90 20.51 13.38
CA ASP A 65 -32.68 19.64 12.47
C ASP A 65 -31.98 19.48 11.13
N PHE A 66 -31.41 20.56 10.57
CA PHE A 66 -30.61 20.50 9.34
C PHE A 66 -29.36 19.63 9.51
N LEU A 67 -28.63 19.78 10.61
CA LEU A 67 -27.43 18.99 10.88
C LEU A 67 -27.77 17.50 11.05
N SER A 68 -28.88 17.20 11.73
CA SER A 68 -29.37 15.83 11.89
C SER A 68 -29.75 15.21 10.54
N ALA A 69 -30.49 15.93 9.70
CA ALA A 69 -30.85 15.49 8.35
C ALA A 69 -29.61 15.32 7.44
N LEU A 70 -28.60 16.19 7.57
CA LEU A 70 -27.35 16.09 6.84
C LEU A 70 -26.55 14.84 7.25
N LEU A 71 -26.49 14.52 8.55
CA LEU A 71 -25.83 13.31 9.03
C LEU A 71 -26.54 12.04 8.57
N ASP A 72 -27.86 12.06 8.55
CA ASP A 72 -28.67 10.94 8.04
C ASP A 72 -28.45 10.75 6.53
N ALA A 73 -28.52 11.84 5.75
CA ALA A 73 -28.26 11.82 4.31
C ALA A 73 -26.83 11.36 3.95
N THR A 74 -25.87 11.57 4.86
CA THR A 74 -24.46 11.17 4.66
C THR A 74 -24.11 9.83 5.32
N ALA A 75 -25.04 9.18 6.03
CA ALA A 75 -24.80 7.89 6.69
C ALA A 75 -24.30 6.82 5.70
N ARG A 76 -24.94 6.72 4.53
CA ARG A 76 -24.51 5.78 3.49
C ARG A 76 -23.12 6.07 2.93
N HIS A 77 -22.74 7.34 2.82
CA HIS A 77 -21.38 7.70 2.39
C HIS A 77 -20.34 7.30 3.45
N ARG A 78 -20.66 7.44 4.74
CA ARG A 78 -19.79 7.01 5.84
C ARG A 78 -19.59 5.50 5.88
N GLU A 79 -20.65 4.73 5.61
CA GLU A 79 -20.57 3.27 5.49
C GLU A 79 -19.62 2.85 4.36
N VAL A 80 -19.79 3.44 3.16
CA VAL A 80 -18.90 3.18 2.01
C VAL A 80 -17.45 3.55 2.31
N LEU A 81 -17.21 4.68 2.98
CA LEU A 81 -15.86 5.10 3.37
C LEU A 81 -15.25 4.18 4.44
N THR A 82 -16.06 3.63 5.34
CA THR A 82 -15.63 2.63 6.32
C THR A 82 -15.18 1.34 5.63
N ASP A 83 -15.96 0.86 4.66
CA ASP A 83 -15.59 -0.31 3.87
C ASP A 83 -14.33 -0.07 3.04
N LEU A 84 -14.21 1.11 2.42
CA LEU A 84 -13.00 1.51 1.70
C LEU A 84 -11.78 1.47 2.61
N THR A 85 -11.90 2.03 3.82
CA THR A 85 -10.83 2.01 4.85
C THR A 85 -10.37 0.59 5.14
N ARG A 86 -11.31 -0.34 5.35
CA ARG A 86 -11.00 -1.75 5.60
C ARG A 86 -10.30 -2.41 4.41
N VAL A 87 -10.77 -2.15 3.18
CA VAL A 87 -10.15 -2.69 1.96
C VAL A 87 -8.73 -2.15 1.79
N THR A 88 -8.51 -0.87 2.04
CA THR A 88 -7.18 -0.24 2.00
C THR A 88 -6.23 -0.84 3.03
N GLY A 89 -6.70 -1.11 4.25
CA GLY A 89 -5.91 -1.80 5.27
C GLY A 89 -5.57 -3.24 4.86
N ALA A 90 -6.53 -4.00 4.35
CA ALA A 90 -6.28 -5.35 3.84
C ALA A 90 -5.31 -5.38 2.65
N ALA A 91 -5.36 -4.36 1.79
CA ALA A 91 -4.40 -4.19 0.71
C ALA A 91 -2.98 -3.90 1.24
N ALA A 92 -2.85 -3.07 2.28
CA ALA A 92 -1.57 -2.83 2.95
C ALA A 92 -0.98 -4.14 3.53
N ASP A 93 -1.80 -4.92 4.24
CA ASP A 93 -1.39 -6.21 4.80
C ASP A 93 -0.91 -7.19 3.71
N LEU A 94 -1.64 -7.26 2.59
CA LEU A 94 -1.29 -8.11 1.46
C LEU A 94 0.04 -7.69 0.81
N VAL A 95 0.25 -6.39 0.63
CA VAL A 95 1.48 -5.81 0.07
C VAL A 95 2.67 -6.12 0.99
N SER A 96 2.53 -5.91 2.30
CA SER A 96 3.57 -6.25 3.27
C SER A 96 3.86 -7.76 3.36
N ALA A 97 2.81 -8.60 3.34
CA ALA A 97 2.98 -10.05 3.32
C ALA A 97 3.70 -10.52 2.04
N SER A 98 3.40 -9.90 0.90
CA SER A 98 4.07 -10.18 -0.37
C SER A 98 5.56 -9.80 -0.31
N GLY A 99 5.90 -8.66 0.28
CA GLY A 99 7.29 -8.25 0.49
C GLY A 99 8.09 -9.29 1.27
N ARG A 100 7.55 -9.76 2.41
CA ARG A 100 8.17 -10.82 3.22
C ARG A 100 8.40 -12.13 2.44
N LEU A 101 7.45 -12.53 1.60
CA LEU A 101 7.59 -13.75 0.79
C LEU A 101 8.75 -13.64 -0.21
N PHE A 102 8.96 -12.45 -0.79
CA PHE A 102 10.11 -12.21 -1.67
C PHE A 102 11.42 -12.20 -0.89
N GLU A 103 11.46 -11.56 0.28
CA GLU A 103 12.64 -11.58 1.17
C GLU A 103 13.03 -13.01 1.59
N ASP A 104 12.04 -13.82 1.99
CA ASP A 104 12.26 -15.23 2.38
C ASP A 104 12.77 -16.06 1.19
N THR A 105 12.24 -15.81 -0.01
CA THR A 105 12.66 -16.49 -1.23
C THR A 105 14.09 -16.13 -1.63
N ASP A 106 14.45 -14.85 -1.53
CA ASP A 106 15.81 -14.37 -1.79
C ASP A 106 16.80 -14.94 -0.78
N ALA A 107 16.46 -14.98 0.51
CA ALA A 107 17.30 -15.55 1.56
C ALA A 107 17.52 -17.06 1.38
N ALA A 108 16.46 -17.81 1.02
CA ALA A 108 16.55 -19.23 0.70
C ALA A 108 17.43 -19.49 -0.52
N THR A 109 17.31 -18.66 -1.55
CA THR A 109 18.13 -18.73 -2.78
C THR A 109 19.60 -18.42 -2.48
N ALA A 110 19.88 -17.38 -1.70
CA ALA A 110 21.24 -17.01 -1.29
C ALA A 110 21.93 -18.10 -0.46
N THR A 111 21.17 -18.80 0.39
CA THR A 111 21.68 -19.91 1.21
C THR A 111 21.90 -21.19 0.40
N GLY A 112 21.10 -21.41 -0.65
CA GLY A 112 21.19 -22.56 -1.55
C GLY A 112 22.26 -22.45 -2.64
N LEU A 113 22.80 -21.25 -2.89
CA LEU A 113 23.90 -21.05 -3.83
C LEU A 113 25.23 -21.52 -3.19
N PRO A 114 25.85 -22.61 -3.69
CA PRO A 114 27.19 -22.96 -3.25
C PRO A 114 28.14 -21.82 -3.64
N SER A 115 29.03 -21.44 -2.71
CA SER A 115 30.11 -20.48 -2.97
C SER A 115 30.99 -21.02 -4.09
N THR A 116 30.67 -20.67 -5.34
CA THR A 116 31.50 -21.02 -6.50
C THR A 116 32.67 -20.06 -6.51
N THR A 117 33.57 -20.25 -5.56
CA THR A 117 34.91 -19.69 -5.55
C THR A 117 35.88 -20.78 -5.98
N ARG A 118 36.66 -20.46 -7.02
CA ARG A 118 37.81 -21.18 -7.61
C ARG A 118 37.52 -22.45 -8.43
N ALA A 119 37.79 -22.36 -9.74
CA ALA A 119 39.10 -22.73 -10.30
C ALA A 119 39.05 -22.78 -11.84
N THR A 120 39.75 -21.86 -12.53
CA THR A 120 40.35 -22.15 -13.85
C THR A 120 41.54 -21.21 -14.09
N GLU A 121 42.59 -21.38 -13.28
CA GLU A 121 43.98 -21.15 -13.72
C GLU A 121 44.61 -22.53 -13.77
N VAL A 122 44.75 -23.11 -14.97
CA VAL A 122 45.91 -23.86 -15.51
C VAL A 122 45.72 -23.93 -17.02
#